data_AF-A0A0F9Q6F1-F1
#
_entry.id   AF-A0A0F9Q6F1-F1
#
_cell.length_a   1.000
_cell.length_b   1.000
_cell.length_c   1.000
_cell.angle_alpha   90.00
_cell.angle_beta   90.00
_cell.angle_gamma   90.00
#
_symmetry.space_group_name_H-M   'P 1'
#
loop_
_entity.id
_entity.type
_entity.pdbx_description
1 polymer ?
#
loop_
_entity_poly.entity_id
_entity_poly.type
_entity_poly.pdbx_seq_one_letter_code
_entity_poly.pdbx_strand_id
1 'polypeptide(L)' 'MEVTKSLRYRVNVSTSVKGIKTWDCTVDGTGYEMEEVVAESDKLVALLDSRYPAPLDSK' A
#
# COMPACT_ATOMS: atom_id res chain seq x y z
N MET A 1 -23.90 -17.66 -9.88
CA MET A 1 -23.66 -17.31 -8.46
C MET A 1 -22.93 -15.98 -8.47
N GLU A 2 -23.49 -14.94 -7.86
CA GLU A 2 -22.83 -13.63 -7.74
C GLU A 2 -21.67 -13.79 -6.77
N VAL A 3 -20.44 -13.58 -7.25
CA VAL A 3 -19.25 -13.60 -6.39
C VAL A 3 -19.16 -12.23 -5.73
N THR A 4 -19.62 -12.13 -4.49
CA THR A 4 -19.51 -10.92 -3.67
C THR A 4 -18.05 -10.71 -3.28
N LYS A 5 -17.29 -10.00 -4.12
CA LYS A 5 -15.91 -9.60 -3.83
C LYS A 5 -15.90 -8.31 -3.02
N SER A 6 -15.14 -8.27 -1.93
CA SER A 6 -14.92 -7.08 -1.10
C SER A 6 -13.43 -6.93 -0.81
N LEU A 7 -12.89 -5.74 -1.05
CA LEU A 7 -11.48 -5.43 -0.80
C LEU A 7 -11.39 -4.22 0.13
N ARG A 8 -10.72 -4.40 1.26
CA ARG A 8 -10.38 -3.33 2.18
C ARG A 8 -8.88 -3.15 2.20
N TYR A 9 -8.44 -1.93 1.92
CA TYR A 9 -7.05 -1.52 2.05
C TYR A 9 -6.92 -0.44 3.13
N ARG A 10 -6.01 -0.63 4.08
CA ARG A 10 -5.61 0.41 5.04
C ARG A 10 -4.13 0.72 4.87
N VAL A 11 -3.81 2.01 4.85
CA VAL A 11 -2.44 2.52 4.83
C VAL A 11 -2.26 3.44 6.01
N ASN A 12 -1.33 3.10 6.91
CA ASN A 12 -0.84 4.02 7.93
C ASN A 12 0.46 4.63 7.43
N VAL A 13 0.50 5.96 7.35
CA VAL A 13 1.69 6.70 6.89
C VAL A 13 2.36 7.35 8.09
N SER A 14 3.63 7.04 8.30
CA SER A 14 4.48 7.70 9.29
C SER A 14 5.67 8.36 8.60
N THR A 15 6.06 9.55 9.05
CA THR A 15 7.27 10.22 8.58
C THR A 15 8.16 10.51 9.77
N SER A 16 9.40 10.01 9.73
CA SER A 16 10.40 10.29 10.76
C SER A 16 10.94 11.72 10.66
N VAL A 17 11.60 12.18 11.72
CA VAL A 17 12.31 13.46 11.73
C VAL A 17 13.43 13.57 10.68
N LYS A 18 13.94 12.43 10.20
CA LYS A 18 14.93 12.35 9.10
C LYS A 18 14.28 12.28 7.72
N GLY A 19 12.96 12.45 7.64
CA GLY A 19 12.19 12.39 6.39
C GLY A 19 11.96 10.98 5.83
N ILE A 20 12.41 9.92 6.53
CA ILE A 20 12.08 8.54 6.16
C ILE A 20 10.57 8.33 6.28
N LYS A 21 9.93 7.90 5.20
CA LYS A 21 8.52 7.54 5.18
C LYS A 21 8.37 6.04 5.37
N THR A 22 7.43 5.67 6.22
CA THR A 22 7.07 4.28 6.50
C THR A 22 5.59 4.12 6.21
N TRP A 23 5.26 3.11 5.43
CA TRP A 23 3.90 2.72 5.12
C TRP A 23 3.63 1.36 5.74
N ASP A 24 2.66 1.30 6.64
CA ASP A 24 2.11 0.05 7.13
C ASP A 24 0.81 -0.21 6.38
N CYS A 25 0.84 -1.25 5.54
CA CYS A 25 -0.20 -1.60 4.61
C CYS A 25 -0.92 -2.87 5.07
N THR A 26 -2.24 -2.80 5.17
CA THR A 26 -3.10 -3.97 5.44
C THR A 26 -4.07 -4.15 4.29
N VAL A 27 -4.04 -5.32 3.65
CA VAL A 27 -5.04 -5.76 2.66
C VAL A 27 -5.89 -6.87 3.26
N ASP A 28 -7.20 -6.72 3.13
CA ASP A 28 -8.20 -7.73 3.49
C ASP A 28 -9.14 -7.92 2.30
N GLY A 29 -9.07 -9.10 1.69
CA GLY A 29 -9.85 -9.47 0.51
C GLY A 29 -10.78 -10.64 0.81
N THR A 30 -12.09 -10.40 0.77
CA THR A 30 -13.08 -11.48 0.83
C THR A 30 -13.45 -11.92 -0.58
N GLY A 31 -13.36 -13.23 -0.86
CA GLY A 31 -13.64 -13.78 -2.18
C GLY A 31 -12.54 -13.52 -3.22
N TYR A 32 -11.32 -13.25 -2.75
CA TYR A 32 -10.12 -13.12 -3.57
C TYR A 32 -9.17 -14.28 -3.32
N GLU A 33 -8.46 -14.67 -4.35
CA GLU A 33 -7.31 -15.57 -4.20
C GLU A 33 -6.12 -14.80 -3.63
N MET A 34 -5.23 -15.51 -2.94
CA MET A 34 -4.04 -14.90 -2.31
C MET A 34 -3.17 -14.15 -3.34
N GLU A 35 -3.04 -14.68 -4.56
CA GLU A 35 -2.28 -14.03 -5.63
C GLU A 35 -2.89 -12.69 -6.06
N GLU A 36 -4.23 -12.59 -6.10
CA GLU A 36 -4.92 -11.33 -6.40
C GLU A 36 -4.67 -10.30 -5.30
N VAL A 37 -4.69 -10.73 -4.03
CA VAL A 37 -4.43 -9.89 -2.85
C VAL A 37 -3.00 -9.32 -2.87
N VAL A 38 -2.01 -10.15 -3.20
CA VAL A 38 -0.60 -9.73 -3.28
C VAL A 38 -0.39 -8.74 -4.43
N ALA A 39 -0.95 -9.04 -5.61
CA ALA A 39 -0.82 -8.16 -6.77
C ALA A 39 -1.41 -6.76 -6.54
N GLU A 40 -2.55 -6.65 -5.83
CA GLU A 40 -3.10 -5.35 -5.45
C GLU A 40 -2.27 -4.64 -4.37
N SER A 41 -1.64 -5.39 -3.47
CA SER A 41 -0.69 -4.84 -2.50
C SER A 41 0.49 -4.16 -3.18
N ASP A 42 1.12 -4.83 -4.14
CA ASP A 42 2.32 -4.33 -4.84
C ASP A 42 2.03 -3.06 -5.65
N LYS A 43 0.90 -3.04 -6.38
CA LYS A 43 0.47 -1.85 -7.14
C LYS A 43 0.31 -0.63 -6.23
N LEU A 44 -0.24 -0.83 -5.03
CA LEU A 44 -0.44 0.28 -4.11
C LEU A 44 0.86 0.77 -3.48
N VAL A 45 1.79 -0.13 -3.13
CA VAL A 45 3.11 0.26 -2.64
C VAL A 45 3.85 1.11 -3.70
N ALA A 46 3.82 0.70 -4.97
CA ALA A 46 4.39 1.48 -6.07
C ALA A 46 3.74 2.86 -6.22
N LEU A 47 2.42 2.95 -6.08
CA LEU A 47 1.69 4.23 -6.10
C LEU A 47 2.10 5.13 -4.93
N LEU A 48 2.22 4.56 -3.72
CA LEU A 48 2.61 5.30 -2.52
C LEU A 48 4.03 5.86 -2.63
N ASP A 49 4.97 5.07 -3.17
CA ASP A 49 6.35 5.52 -3.44
C ASP A 49 6.37 6.73 -4.39
N SER A 50 5.59 6.65 -5.49
CA SER A 50 5.48 7.75 -6.46
C SER A 50 4.86 9.02 -5.87
N ARG A 51 3.86 8.88 -4.98
CA ARG A 51 3.12 10.01 -4.39
C ARG A 51 3.94 10.72 -3.32
N TYR A 52 4.90 10.02 -2.75
CA TYR A 52 5.65 10.47 -1.58
C TYR A 52 7.14 10.20 -1.77
N PRO A 53 7.78 10.81 -2.79
CA PRO A 53 9.19 10.57 -3.04
C PRO A 53 10.03 10.90 -1.80
N ALA A 54 11.10 10.14 -1.61
CA ALA A 54 12.08 10.42 -0.56
C ALA A 54 12.54 11.88 -0.67
N PRO A 55 12.80 12.57 0.47
CA PRO A 55 13.41 13.89 0.42
C PRO A 55 14.69 13.79 -0.41
N LEU A 56 14.80 14.61 -1.46
CA LEU A 56 16.07 14.77 -2.16
C LEU A 56 17.07 15.22 -1.10
N ASP A 57 18.03 14.36 -0.76
CA ASP A 57 19.14 14.73 0.11
C ASP A 57 19.69 16.05 -0.44
N SER A 58 19.47 17.11 0.33
CA SER A 58 20.01 18.42 0.02
C SER A 58 21.50 18.32 0.29
N LYS A 59 22.25 17.96 -0.75
CA LYS A 59 23.71 18.04 -0.75
C LYS A 59 24.17 19.45 -0.40
#